data_AF-K9QPQ4-F1
#
_entry.id   AF-K9QPQ4-F1
#
_cell.length_a   1.000
_cell.length_b   1.000
_cell.length_c   1.000
_cell.angle_alpha   90.00
_cell.angle_beta   90.00
_cell.angle_gamma   90.00
#
_symmetry.space_group_name_H-M   'P 1'
#
loop_
_entity.id
_entity.type
_entity.pdbx_description
1 polymer ?
#
loop_
_entity_poly.entity_id
_entity_poly.type
_entity_poly.pdbx_seq_one_letter_code
_entity_poly.pdbx_strand_id
1 'polypeptide(L)'
;MSNATFHKGESENMSEFFNNPSVRELLTNMVTGDVTLVTVLLWLVVATIISMIGGAIGGIILAGKDIGYMFSATIGALFAPAGVIPTILLGFALLNLISNF
;
A
#
# COMPACT_ATOMS: atom_id res chain seq x y z
N MET A 1 30.15 -12.64 -32.46
CA MET A 1 28.76 -13.08 -32.17
C MET A 1 28.74 -13.68 -30.76
N SER A 2 28.76 -12.84 -29.71
CA SER A 2 28.65 -13.29 -28.31
C SER A 2 28.37 -12.08 -27.42
N ASN A 3 27.09 -11.70 -27.32
CA ASN A 3 26.60 -10.76 -26.31
C ASN A 3 25.22 -11.19 -25.76
N ALA A 4 24.82 -12.45 -26.01
CA ALA A 4 23.48 -12.96 -25.72
C ALA A 4 23.41 -13.84 -24.45
N THR A 5 24.55 -14.16 -23.83
CA THR A 5 24.61 -15.05 -22.66
C THR A 5 24.50 -14.31 -21.34
N PHE A 6 24.87 -13.04 -21.28
CA PHE A 6 24.82 -12.25 -20.03
C PHE A 6 23.39 -11.82 -19.65
N HIS A 7 22.56 -11.46 -20.62
CA HIS A 7 21.17 -11.07 -20.38
C HIS A 7 20.23 -12.23 -20.04
N LYS A 8 20.61 -13.48 -20.34
CA LYS A 8 19.74 -14.66 -20.14
C LYS A 8 19.74 -15.15 -18.69
N GLY A 9 20.89 -15.11 -18.00
CA GLY A 9 21.02 -15.58 -16.62
C GLY A 9 20.16 -14.79 -15.62
N GLU A 10 19.99 -13.49 -15.78
CA GLU A 10 19.21 -12.66 -14.84
C GLU A 10 17.69 -12.88 -14.99
N SER A 11 17.23 -13.12 -16.23
CA SER A 11 15.82 -13.47 -16.50
C SER A 11 15.44 -14.86 -16.01
N GLU A 12 16.36 -15.83 -16.06
CA GLU A 12 16.14 -17.18 -15.55
C GLU A 12 16.01 -17.17 -14.01
N ASN A 13 16.93 -16.49 -13.31
CA ASN A 13 16.88 -16.34 -11.85
C ASN A 13 15.61 -15.64 -11.35
N MET A 14 15.17 -14.58 -12.05
CA MET A 14 13.92 -13.87 -11.71
C MET A 14 12.70 -14.79 -11.90
N SER A 15 12.68 -15.56 -12.99
CA SER A 15 11.59 -16.49 -13.28
C SER A 15 11.54 -17.66 -12.28
N GLU A 16 12.68 -18.16 -11.82
CA GLU A 16 12.76 -19.18 -10.79
C GLU A 16 12.25 -18.68 -9.43
N PHE A 17 12.56 -17.43 -9.08
CA PHE A 17 12.03 -16.80 -7.87
C PHE A 17 10.50 -16.72 -7.87
N PHE A 18 9.89 -16.27 -8.97
CA PHE A 18 8.42 -16.20 -9.10
C PHE A 18 7.77 -17.58 -9.26
N ASN A 19 8.50 -18.59 -9.72
CA ASN A 19 8.00 -19.96 -9.82
C ASN A 19 8.20 -20.78 -8.54
N ASN A 20 8.83 -20.20 -7.51
CA ASN A 20 8.91 -20.84 -6.21
C ASN A 20 7.50 -21.05 -5.63
N PRO A 21 7.15 -22.29 -5.19
CA PRO A 21 5.82 -22.59 -4.67
C PRO A 21 5.41 -21.69 -3.51
N SER A 22 6.33 -21.30 -2.63
CA SER A 22 6.04 -20.41 -1.50
C SER A 22 5.72 -18.98 -1.95
N VAL A 23 6.40 -18.47 -2.98
CA VAL A 23 6.13 -17.14 -3.54
C VAL A 23 4.80 -17.13 -4.28
N ARG A 24 4.52 -18.18 -5.06
CA ARG A 24 3.21 -18.37 -5.72
C ARG A 24 2.08 -18.47 -4.72
N GLU A 25 2.26 -19.20 -3.63
CA GLU A 25 1.25 -19.33 -2.57
C GLU A 25 0.99 -17.99 -1.88
N LEU A 26 2.04 -17.21 -1.55
CA LEU A 26 1.89 -15.86 -1.00
C LEU A 26 1.15 -14.90 -1.96
N LEU A 27 1.50 -14.92 -3.25
CA LEU A 27 0.84 -14.11 -4.28
C LEU A 27 -0.62 -14.55 -4.50
N THR A 28 -0.87 -15.86 -4.46
CA THR A 28 -2.23 -16.42 -4.57
C THR A 28 -3.06 -15.96 -3.38
N ASN A 29 -2.59 -16.17 -2.15
CA ASN A 29 -3.27 -15.75 -0.92
C ASN A 29 -3.53 -14.23 -0.87
N MET A 30 -2.66 -13.42 -1.46
CA MET A 30 -2.86 -11.97 -1.62
C MET A 30 -4.01 -11.63 -2.57
N VAL A 31 -4.24 -12.43 -3.61
CA VAL A 31 -5.29 -12.24 -4.64
C VAL A 31 -6.61 -12.90 -4.26
N THR A 32 -6.60 -14.13 -3.71
CA THR A 32 -7.80 -14.81 -3.23
C THR A 32 -8.39 -14.17 -1.97
N GLY A 33 -7.65 -13.27 -1.32
CA GLY A 33 -8.13 -12.53 -0.16
C GLY A 33 -8.06 -13.35 1.13
N ASP A 34 -7.23 -14.39 1.17
CA ASP A 34 -6.99 -15.14 2.40
C ASP A 34 -6.24 -14.25 3.39
N VAL A 35 -6.93 -13.94 4.49
CA VAL A 35 -6.48 -13.02 5.54
C VAL A 35 -5.51 -13.76 6.47
N THR A 36 -4.24 -13.80 6.10
CA THR A 36 -3.14 -14.25 6.95
C THR A 36 -2.35 -13.04 7.45
N LEU A 37 -1.59 -13.18 8.54
CA LEU A 37 -0.85 -12.05 9.12
C LEU A 37 0.15 -11.43 8.11
N VAL A 38 0.73 -12.26 7.25
CA VAL A 38 1.64 -11.81 6.18
C VAL A 38 0.89 -11.03 5.09
N THR A 39 -0.26 -11.51 4.64
CA THR A 39 -1.04 -10.79 3.61
C THR A 39 -1.59 -9.47 4.15
N VAL A 40 -2.03 -9.43 5.40
CA VAL A 40 -2.46 -8.19 6.08
C VAL A 40 -1.34 -7.18 6.17
N LEU A 41 -0.14 -7.60 6.59
CA LEU A 41 1.02 -6.69 6.69
C LEU A 41 1.40 -6.11 5.32
N LEU A 42 1.35 -6.93 4.27
CA LEU A 42 1.66 -6.50 2.92
C LEU A 42 0.61 -5.51 2.38
N TRP A 43 -0.68 -5.80 2.60
CA TRP A 43 -1.76 -4.87 2.28
C TRP A 43 -1.69 -3.57 3.09
N LEU A 44 -1.22 -3.62 4.34
CA LEU A 44 -0.99 -2.44 5.18
C LEU A 44 0.08 -1.53 4.55
N VAL A 45 1.16 -2.10 4.02
CA VAL A 45 2.20 -1.33 3.32
C VAL A 45 1.63 -0.64 2.09
N VAL A 46 0.86 -1.38 1.26
CA VAL A 46 0.20 -0.82 0.08
C VAL A 46 -0.76 0.31 0.47
N ALA A 47 -1.60 0.08 1.48
CA ALA A 47 -2.53 1.08 1.99
C ALA A 47 -1.80 2.33 2.53
N THR A 48 -0.66 2.15 3.20
CA THR A 48 0.15 3.26 3.70
C THR A 48 0.70 4.11 2.56
N ILE A 49 1.20 3.50 1.49
CA ILE A 49 1.71 4.21 0.31
C ILE A 49 0.58 5.01 -0.36
N ILE A 50 -0.58 4.39 -0.59
CA ILE A 50 -1.74 5.06 -1.18
C ILE A 50 -2.20 6.22 -0.28
N SER A 51 -2.24 5.98 1.04
CA SER A 51 -2.61 6.99 2.04
C SER A 51 -1.63 8.16 2.06
N MET A 52 -0.32 7.92 1.96
CA MET A 52 0.69 8.99 1.89
C MET A 52 0.47 9.89 0.68
N ILE A 53 0.17 9.31 -0.48
CA ILE A 53 -0.09 10.08 -1.71
C ILE A 53 -1.35 10.93 -1.55
N GLY A 54 -2.46 10.33 -1.11
CA GLY A 54 -3.71 11.06 -0.88
C GLY A 54 -3.55 12.16 0.19
N GLY A 55 -2.80 11.86 1.25
CA GLY A 55 -2.45 12.79 2.31
C GLY A 55 -1.62 13.97 1.84
N ALA A 56 -0.57 13.72 1.05
CA ALA A 56 0.28 14.77 0.50
C ALA A 56 -0.51 15.75 -0.36
N ILE A 57 -1.37 15.22 -1.24
CA ILE A 57 -2.25 16.02 -2.09
C ILE A 57 -3.24 16.81 -1.23
N GLY A 58 -3.87 16.17 -0.25
CA GLY A 58 -4.79 16.82 0.69
C GLY A 58 -4.12 17.95 1.48
N GLY A 59 -2.90 17.73 1.96
CA GLY A 59 -2.07 18.73 2.63
C GLY A 59 -1.85 19.94 1.72
N ILE A 60 -1.29 19.72 0.53
CA ILE A 60 -1.05 20.76 -0.49
C ILE A 60 -2.30 21.61 -0.74
N ILE A 61 -3.47 20.99 -0.89
CA ILE A 61 -4.73 21.68 -1.15
C ILE A 61 -5.18 22.51 0.07
N LEU A 62 -5.06 21.97 1.28
CA LEU A 62 -5.53 22.65 2.50
C LEU A 62 -4.64 23.82 2.92
N ALA A 63 -3.33 23.63 2.88
CA ALA A 63 -2.39 24.56 3.53
C ALA A 63 -1.17 24.91 2.67
N GLY A 64 -1.06 24.39 1.44
CA GLY A 64 0.11 24.61 0.58
C GLY A 64 0.38 26.08 0.25
N LYS A 65 -0.67 26.90 0.17
CA LYS A 65 -0.54 28.34 -0.11
C LYS A 65 0.00 29.15 1.09
N ASP A 66 -0.24 28.68 2.31
CA ASP A 66 0.03 29.45 3.53
C ASP A 66 1.34 29.03 4.20
N ILE A 67 1.60 27.72 4.28
CA ILE A 67 2.79 27.16 4.96
C ILE A 67 3.84 26.59 3.98
N GLY A 68 3.56 26.69 2.68
CA GLY A 68 4.42 26.21 1.60
C GLY A 68 4.13 24.77 1.17
N TYR A 69 4.19 24.54 -0.14
CA TYR A 69 3.80 23.27 -0.77
C TYR A 69 4.57 22.05 -0.24
N MET A 70 5.89 22.16 -0.06
CA MET A 70 6.71 21.03 0.37
C MET A 70 6.46 20.63 1.82
N PHE A 71 6.34 21.61 2.71
CA PHE A 71 6.05 21.37 4.13
C PHE A 71 4.64 20.82 4.32
N SER A 72 3.67 21.41 3.60
CA SER A 72 2.29 20.96 3.60
C SER A 72 2.12 19.53 3.06
N ALA A 73 2.83 19.17 1.98
CA ALA A 73 2.86 17.81 1.45
C ALA A 73 3.45 16.81 2.45
N THR A 74 4.52 17.20 3.15
CA THR A 74 5.20 16.34 4.14
C THR A 74 4.29 16.05 5.33
N ILE A 75 3.65 17.08 5.87
CA ILE A 75 2.67 16.94 6.96
C ILE A 75 1.47 16.11 6.51
N GLY A 76 0.91 16.41 5.33
CA GLY A 76 -0.21 15.64 4.78
C GLY A 76 0.13 14.16 4.58
N ALA A 77 1.31 13.85 4.04
CA ALA A 77 1.77 12.48 3.86
C ALA A 77 1.96 11.74 5.21
N LEU A 78 2.48 12.43 6.23
CA LEU A 78 2.74 11.84 7.54
C LEU A 78 1.45 11.55 8.32
N PHE A 79 0.48 12.46 8.28
CA PHE A 79 -0.74 12.36 9.08
C PHE A 79 -1.85 11.55 8.40
N ALA A 80 -1.82 11.37 7.08
CA ALA A 80 -2.84 10.56 6.42
C ALA A 80 -2.84 9.09 6.87
N PRO A 81 -1.70 8.39 6.98
CA PRO A 81 -1.66 7.05 7.57
C PRO A 81 -2.13 7.02 9.03
N ALA A 82 -1.83 8.07 9.82
CA ALA A 82 -2.28 8.17 11.21
C ALA A 82 -3.81 8.28 11.33
N GLY A 83 -4.46 8.93 10.35
CA GLY A 83 -5.91 9.06 10.27
C GLY A 83 -6.64 7.73 9.99
N VAL A 84 -5.94 6.70 9.54
CA VAL A 84 -6.55 5.40 9.20
C VAL A 84 -7.17 4.72 10.43
N ILE A 85 -6.53 4.79 11.60
CA ILE A 85 -7.03 4.14 12.82
C ILE A 85 -8.39 4.75 13.27
N PRO A 86 -8.53 6.07 13.45
CA PRO A 86 -9.82 6.68 13.73
C PRO A 86 -10.86 6.43 12.64
N THR A 87 -10.44 6.39 11.37
CA THR A 87 -11.35 6.15 10.23
C THR A 87 -11.93 4.75 10.25
N ILE A 88 -11.14 3.73 10.61
CA ILE A 88 -11.62 2.35 10.76
C ILE A 88 -12.64 2.27 11.91
N LEU A 89 -12.36 2.90 13.05
CA LEU A 89 -13.31 2.96 14.17
C LEU A 89 -14.62 3.64 13.78
N LEU A 90 -14.56 4.77 13.07
CA LEU A 90 -15.73 5.47 12.55
C LEU A 90 -16.51 4.62 11.54
N GLY A 91 -15.82 3.94 10.62
CA GLY A 91 -16.44 3.04 9.66
C GLY A 91 -17.17 1.89 10.35
N PHE A 92 -16.57 1.30 11.39
CA PHE A 92 -17.21 0.26 12.19
C PHE A 92 -18.44 0.78 12.94
N ALA A 93 -18.34 1.96 13.55
CA ALA A 93 -19.47 2.60 14.22
C ALA A 93 -20.63 2.89 13.25
N LEU A 94 -20.32 3.35 12.04
CA LEU A 94 -21.31 3.64 11.00
C LEU A 94 -21.99 2.36 10.49
N LEU A 95 -21.22 1.30 10.25
CA LEU A 95 -21.77 -0.01 9.88
C LEU A 95 -22.70 -0.55 10.97
N ASN A 96 -22.32 -0.43 12.24
CA ASN A 96 -23.15 -0.86 13.35
C ASN A 96 -24.45 -0.04 13.46
N LEU A 97 -24.41 1.25 13.14
CA LEU A 97 -25.59 2.12 13.11
C LEU A 97 -26.55 1.72 11.97
N ILE A 98 -26.03 1.51 10.76
CA ILE A 98 -26.82 1.11 9.60
C ILE A 98 -27.40 -0.29 9.78
N SER A 99 -26.63 -1.22 10.35
CA SER A 99 -27.07 -2.60 10.58
C SER A 99 -28.11 -2.74 11.70
N ASN A 100 -28.25 -1.74 12.59
CA ASN A 100 -29.26 -1.71 13.65
C ASN A 100 -30.51 -0.89 13.28
N PHE A 101 -30.58 -0.36 12.05
CA PHE A 101 -31.77 0.27 11.48
C PHE A 101 -32.59 -0.76 10.70
#